data_AF-A0A2N2C6N6-F1
#
_entry.id   AF-A0A2N2C6N6-F1
#
_cell.length_a   1.000
_cell.length_b   1.000
_cell.length_c   1.000
_cell.angle_alpha   90.00
_cell.angle_beta   90.00
_cell.angle_gamma   90.00
#
_symmetry.space_group_name_H-M   'P 1'
#
loop_
_entity.id
_entity.type
_entity.pdbx_description
1 polymer ?
#
loop_
_entity_poly.entity_id
_entity_poly.type
_entity_poly.pdbx_seq_one_letter_code
_entity_poly.pdbx_strand_id
1 'polypeptide(L)'
;MKALIMKYIEYLFIFLAPVAIGFAYFLVIMLLKKISKYVNYLIGLIIPLAINVVFLFMIFPTYQGDINPAFVESVSYFGLSLAGTLTYAVFAISASGIRKRTK
;
A
#
# COMPACT_ATOMS: atom_id res chain seq x y z
N MET A 1 3.78 2.89 -32.87
CA MET A 1 3.97 3.97 -31.88
C MET A 1 2.78 4.16 -30.95
N LYS A 2 1.55 4.41 -31.44
CA LYS A 2 0.34 4.57 -30.60
C LYS A 2 0.05 3.37 -29.67
N ALA A 3 0.19 2.14 -30.18
CA ALA A 3 -0.05 0.93 -29.38
C ALA A 3 0.97 0.72 -28.23
N LEU A 4 2.21 1.21 -28.39
CA LEU A 4 3.24 1.17 -27.35
C LEU A 4 2.93 2.21 -26.25
N ILE A 5 2.53 3.42 -26.65
CA ILE A 5 2.15 4.50 -25.72
C ILE A 5 0.96 4.08 -24.84
N MET A 6 -0.06 3.44 -25.42
CA MET A 6 -1.22 2.97 -24.66
C MET A 6 -0.84 1.93 -23.58
N LYS A 7 0.06 0.99 -23.88
CA LYS A 7 0.54 0.01 -22.89
C LYS A 7 1.24 0.66 -21.71
N TYR A 8 2.08 1.67 -21.93
CA TYR A 8 2.75 2.38 -20.82
C TYR A 8 1.76 3.15 -19.94
N ILE A 9 0.70 3.70 -20.51
CA ILE A 9 -0.37 4.36 -19.74
C ILE A 9 -1.11 3.34 -18.86
N GLU A 10 -1.40 2.14 -19.37
CA GLU A 10 -2.02 1.07 -18.56
C GLU A 10 -1.12 0.66 -17.37
N TYR A 11 0.19 0.50 -17.58
CA TYR A 11 1.12 0.23 -16.48
C TYR A 11 1.17 1.36 -15.46
N LEU A 12 1.06 2.61 -15.91
CA LEU A 12 0.98 3.77 -15.03
C LEU A 12 -0.27 3.70 -14.12
N PHE A 13 -1.42 3.33 -14.67
CA PHE A 13 -2.66 3.16 -13.89
C PHE A 13 -2.57 2.01 -12.90
N ILE A 14 -2.01 0.87 -13.31
CA ILE A 14 -1.79 -0.29 -12.43
C ILE A 14 -0.86 0.09 -11.25
N PHE A 15 0.16 0.91 -11.50
CA PHE A 15 1.07 1.39 -10.47
C PHE A 15 0.45 2.45 -9.54
N LEU A 16 -0.37 3.36 -10.08
CA LEU A 16 -0.99 4.45 -9.31
C LEU A 16 -2.15 3.97 -8.44
N ALA A 17 -2.85 2.90 -8.81
CA ALA A 17 -4.00 2.41 -8.07
C ALA A 17 -3.67 2.05 -6.60
N PRO A 18 -2.61 1.29 -6.27
CA PRO A 18 -2.25 1.02 -4.88
C PRO A 18 -1.89 2.28 -4.09
N VAL A 19 -1.24 3.25 -4.72
CA VAL A 19 -0.92 4.55 -4.09
C VAL A 19 -2.21 5.29 -3.74
N ALA A 20 -3.15 5.38 -4.67
CA ALA A 20 -4.45 6.01 -4.44
C ALA A 20 -5.24 5.30 -3.33
N ILE A 21 -5.23 3.97 -3.29
CA ILE A 21 -5.87 3.17 -2.24
C ILE A 21 -5.22 3.43 -0.88
N GLY A 22 -3.88 3.43 -0.81
CA GLY A 22 -3.15 3.74 0.42
C GLY A 22 -3.44 5.14 0.95
N PHE A 23 -3.52 6.13 0.05
CA PHE A 23 -3.90 7.50 0.39
C PHE A 23 -5.37 7.61 0.86
N ALA A 24 -6.31 6.96 0.17
CA ALA A 24 -7.71 6.94 0.57
C ALA A 24 -7.89 6.31 1.96
N TYR A 25 -7.20 5.22 2.23
CA TYR A 25 -7.19 4.59 3.55
C TYR A 25 -6.62 5.53 4.64
N PHE A 26 -5.57 6.29 4.33
CA PHE A 26 -5.06 7.34 5.23
C PHE A 26 -6.13 8.40 5.54
N LEU A 27 -6.87 8.87 4.53
CA LEU A 27 -7.95 9.85 4.74
C LEU A 27 -9.03 9.29 5.68
N VAL A 28 -9.40 8.02 5.53
CA VAL A 28 -10.35 7.35 6.44
C VAL A 28 -9.83 7.36 7.89
N ILE A 29 -8.58 6.95 8.12
CA ILE A 29 -7.99 6.97 9.47
C ILE A 29 -7.89 8.40 10.02
N MET A 30 -7.58 9.38 9.18
CA MET A 30 -7.55 10.79 9.55
C MET A 30 -8.93 11.28 10.01
N LEU A 31 -10.00 10.93 9.29
CA LEU A 31 -11.38 11.26 9.68
C LEU A 31 -11.76 10.55 10.99
N LEU A 32 -11.47 9.25 11.12
CA LEU A 32 -11.74 8.50 12.34
C LEU A 32 -11.00 9.08 13.55
N LYS A 33 -9.77 9.55 13.37
CA LYS A 33 -8.99 10.23 14.42
C LYS A 33 -9.60 11.56 14.86
N LYS A 34 -10.32 12.26 13.98
CA LYS A 34 -11.05 13.48 14.38
C LYS A 34 -12.22 13.15 15.31
N ILE A 35 -12.85 11.99 15.12
CA ILE A 35 -14.04 11.58 15.88
C ILE A 35 -13.64 10.89 17.20
N SER A 36 -12.59 10.06 17.18
CA SER A 36 -12.19 9.25 18.34
C SER A 36 -10.74 9.49 18.73
N LYS A 37 -10.53 9.82 20.01
CA LYS A 37 -9.20 9.97 20.61
C LYS A 37 -8.38 8.67 20.64
N TYR A 38 -9.05 7.52 20.56
CA TYR A 38 -8.42 6.20 20.59
C TYR A 38 -7.76 5.82 19.26
N VAL A 39 -8.15 6.47 18.16
CA VAL A 39 -7.60 6.18 16.85
C VAL A 39 -6.23 6.85 16.72
N ASN A 40 -5.21 6.04 16.48
CA ASN A 40 -3.85 6.51 16.20
C ASN A 40 -3.46 6.17 14.76
N TYR A 41 -2.71 7.07 14.11
CA TYR A 41 -2.17 6.84 12.77
C TYR A 41 -1.28 5.58 12.75
N LEU A 42 -0.57 5.29 13.85
CA LEU A 42 0.20 4.06 14.00
C LEU A 42 -0.67 2.81 14.13
N ILE A 43 -1.82 2.90 14.78
CA ILE A 43 -2.76 1.77 14.86
C ILE A 43 -3.32 1.46 13.48
N GLY A 44 -3.56 2.51 12.67
CA GLY A 44 -4.01 2.31 11.29
C GLY A 44 -2.99 1.59 10.39
N LEU A 45 -1.69 1.52 10.74
CA LEU A 45 -0.70 0.70 10.01
C LEU A 45 -0.94 -0.81 10.15
N ILE A 46 -1.64 -1.26 11.19
CA ILE A 46 -1.80 -2.69 11.48
C ILE A 46 -2.48 -3.42 10.31
N ILE A 47 -3.53 -2.82 9.73
CA ILE A 47 -4.28 -3.44 8.64
C ILE A 47 -3.43 -3.58 7.36
N PRO A 48 -2.81 -2.52 6.81
CA PRO A 48 -1.92 -2.65 5.65
C PRO A 48 -0.74 -3.60 5.87
N LEU A 49 -0.19 -3.62 7.09
CA LEU A 49 0.87 -4.57 7.44
C LEU A 49 0.37 -6.01 7.46
N ALA A 50 -0.80 -6.28 8.03
CA ALA A 50 -1.40 -7.61 8.02
C ALA A 50 -1.66 -8.10 6.59
N ILE A 51 -2.13 -7.22 5.71
CA ILE A 51 -2.32 -7.54 4.28
C ILE A 51 -0.98 -7.89 3.61
N ASN A 52 0.06 -7.10 3.85
CA ASN A 52 1.41 -7.42 3.35
C ASN A 52 1.92 -8.77 3.86
N VAL A 53 1.68 -9.10 5.13
CA VAL A 53 2.05 -10.39 5.71
C VAL A 53 1.31 -11.53 5.02
N VAL A 54 0.02 -11.38 4.73
CA VAL A 54 -0.75 -12.38 3.96
C VAL A 54 -0.15 -12.60 2.58
N PHE A 55 0.14 -11.53 1.83
CA PHE A 55 0.77 -11.66 0.51
C PHE A 55 2.17 -12.26 0.59
N LEU A 56 2.95 -11.94 1.62
CA LEU A 56 4.26 -12.54 1.85
C LEU A 56 4.14 -14.05 2.07
N PHE A 57 3.15 -14.52 2.85
CA PHE A 57 2.88 -15.94 3.04
C PHE A 57 2.42 -16.64 1.75
N MET A 58 1.79 -15.93 0.83
CA MET A 58 1.41 -16.47 -0.48
C MET A 58 2.60 -16.63 -1.43
N ILE A 59 3.69 -15.86 -1.26
CA ILE A 59 4.89 -15.99 -2.10
C ILE A 59 5.58 -17.34 -1.86
N PHE A 60 5.81 -17.72 -0.61
CA PHE A 60 6.60 -18.92 -0.26
C PHE A 60 6.16 -20.21 -0.97
N PRO A 61 4.88 -20.61 -0.99
CA PRO A 61 4.46 -21.85 -1.65
C PRO A 61 4.54 -21.79 -3.18
N THR A 62 4.60 -20.60 -3.78
CA THR A 62 4.74 -20.44 -5.24
C THR A 62 6.19 -20.56 -5.72
N TYR A 63 7.15 -20.43 -4.81
CA TYR A 63 8.57 -20.62 -5.09
C TYR A 63 8.92 -22.11 -5.00
N GLN A 64 8.97 -22.77 -6.16
CA GLN A 64 9.35 -24.19 -6.27
C GLN A 64 10.82 -24.39 -6.69
N GLY A 65 11.67 -23.39 -6.44
CA GLY A 65 13.09 -23.39 -6.87
C GLY A 65 13.34 -22.77 -8.25
N ASP A 66 12.28 -22.44 -9.00
CA ASP A 66 12.34 -21.75 -10.29
C ASP A 66 11.42 -20.52 -10.33
N ILE A 67 11.79 -19.52 -11.15
CA ILE A 67 10.96 -18.34 -11.43
C ILE A 67 9.87 -18.75 -12.43
N ASN A 68 8.70 -19.12 -11.89
CA ASN A 68 7.50 -19.43 -12.67
C ASN A 68 6.51 -18.24 -12.70
N PRO A 69 5.52 -18.22 -13.61
CA PRO A 69 4.54 -17.13 -13.69
C PRO A 69 3.75 -16.89 -12.39
N ALA A 70 3.42 -17.93 -11.64
CA ALA A 70 2.67 -17.81 -10.37
C ALA A 70 3.50 -17.12 -9.27
N PHE A 71 4.80 -17.38 -9.23
CA PHE A 71 5.74 -16.69 -8.35
C PHE A 71 5.85 -15.20 -8.70
N VAL A 72 6.01 -14.88 -9.99
CA VAL A 72 6.08 -13.48 -10.46
C VAL A 72 4.80 -12.72 -10.13
N GLU A 73 3.64 -13.36 -10.33
CA GLU A 73 2.34 -12.79 -9.97
C GLU A 73 2.23 -12.52 -8.46
N SER A 74 2.63 -13.48 -7.62
CA SER A 74 2.57 -13.34 -6.16
C SER A 74 3.49 -12.23 -5.63
N VAL A 75 4.70 -12.14 -6.19
CA VAL A 75 5.65 -11.04 -5.90
C VAL A 75 5.09 -9.70 -6.37
N SER A 76 4.40 -9.66 -7.50
CA SER A 76 3.76 -8.45 -8.02
C SER A 76 2.65 -7.97 -7.10
N TYR A 77 1.74 -8.85 -6.65
CA TYR A 77 0.70 -8.48 -5.69
C TYR A 77 1.27 -7.98 -4.37
N PHE A 78 2.33 -8.64 -3.86
CA PHE A 78 3.04 -8.15 -2.68
C PHE A 78 3.63 -6.76 -2.90
N GLY A 79 4.30 -6.52 -4.04
CA GLY A 79 4.86 -5.21 -4.38
C GLY A 79 3.81 -4.11 -4.48
N LEU A 80 2.66 -4.41 -5.10
CA LEU A 80 1.52 -3.50 -5.19
C LEU A 80 0.96 -3.18 -3.79
N SER A 81 0.73 -4.20 -2.96
CA SER A 81 0.29 -4.02 -1.57
C SER A 81 1.28 -3.18 -0.76
N LEU A 82 2.58 -3.44 -0.93
CA LEU A 82 3.64 -2.71 -0.25
C LEU A 82 3.64 -1.23 -0.62
N ALA A 83 3.42 -0.89 -1.90
CA ALA A 83 3.31 0.49 -2.35
C ALA A 83 2.14 1.23 -1.66
N GLY A 84 0.99 0.58 -1.51
CA GLY A 84 -0.14 1.13 -0.75
C GLY A 84 0.18 1.37 0.72
N THR A 85 0.83 0.39 1.38
CA THR A 85 1.27 0.51 2.77
C THR A 85 2.29 1.62 2.97
N LEU A 86 3.28 1.75 2.09
CA LEU A 86 4.27 2.82 2.14
C LEU A 86 3.62 4.19 1.95
N THR A 87 2.66 4.29 1.02
CA THR A 87 1.90 5.52 0.82
C THR A 87 1.19 5.93 2.11
N TYR A 88 0.44 5.00 2.73
CA TYR A 88 -0.19 5.26 4.02
C TYR A 88 0.83 5.71 5.08
N ALA A 89 1.95 4.99 5.20
CA ALA A 89 2.98 5.25 6.21
C ALA A 89 3.55 6.66 6.10
N VAL A 90 3.88 7.11 4.89
CA VAL A 90 4.42 8.45 4.62
C VAL A 90 3.45 9.53 5.07
N PHE A 91 2.17 9.42 4.73
CA PHE A 91 1.16 10.40 5.15
C PHE A 91 0.88 10.34 6.65
N ALA A 92 0.81 9.14 7.24
CA ALA A 92 0.63 8.93 8.67
C ALA A 92 1.75 9.57 9.51
N ILE A 93 3.01 9.36 9.12
CA ILE A 93 4.18 9.95 9.79
C ILE A 93 4.17 11.47 9.64
N SER A 94 3.93 11.97 8.43
CA SER A 94 3.84 13.40 8.14
C SER A 94 2.77 14.08 9.00
N ALA A 95 1.56 13.51 9.04
CA ALA A 95 0.45 14.04 9.84
C ALA A 95 0.73 14.00 11.35
N SER A 96 1.40 12.95 11.82
CA SER A 96 1.84 12.85 13.22
C SER A 96 2.88 13.92 13.57
N GLY A 97 3.84 14.16 12.68
CA GLY A 97 4.88 15.17 12.84
C GLY A 97 4.34 16.59 12.88
N ILE A 98 3.44 16.96 11.97
CA ILE A 98 2.80 18.29 11.93
C ILE A 98 2.03 18.55 13.22
N ARG A 99 1.25 17.57 13.71
CA ARG A 99 0.46 17.72 14.93
C ARG A 99 1.32 17.97 16.17
N LYS A 100 2.51 17.35 16.26
CA LYS A 100 3.44 17.58 17.37
C LYS A 100 4.06 18.98 17.36
N ARG A 101 4.18 19.61 16.20
CA ARG A 101 4.75 20.97 16.05
C ARG A 101 3.72 22.09 16.25
N THR A 102 2.43 21.78 16.12
CA THR A 102 1.33 22.75 16.17
C THR A 102 0.62 22.78 17.54
N LYS A 103 0.99 21.89 18.46
CA LYS A 103 0.56 21.89 19.85
C LYS A 103 1.67 22.45 20.72
#